data_AF-A0A1I1CWL4-F1
#
_entry.id   AF-A0A1I1CWL4-F1
#
_cell.length_a   1.000
_cell.length_b   1.000
_cell.length_c   1.000
_cell.angle_alpha   90.00
_cell.angle_beta   90.00
_cell.angle_gamma   90.00
#
_symmetry.space_group_name_H-M   'P 1'
#
loop_
_entity.id
_entity.type
_entity.pdbx_description
1 polymer ?
#
loop_
_entity_poly.entity_id
_entity_poly.type
_entity_poly.pdbx_seq_one_letter_code
_entity_poly.pdbx_strand_id
1 'polypeptide(L)'
;MTSTAPLYPHRHLLGIEGLSHLDIEALLERAETYVALSRQVEKKTATLRGRTQINLFFEPSTRTQASFELAGKRLGADVMNMSVGSSSVKKGETLIDTAATLNAMRPDILVVRHHAAGAVNLLARKVDCSVVNAGDGAHEHPTQALLDALTIRRNKGRIAGLTVAICGDIVHSRVARSNIILLSALGAKVRLIAPSTLLPTGVERMGVEVFRDMRKGLEGVDIVMMLRLQLERMNGAFVPSSKEYFRYFGLDRDKLSLAAPDALVMHPGPMNRGVEISSEVADGAQSLIREQVEMGVAVRMAVLDALAQHLPNG
;
A
#
# COMPACT_ATOMS: atom_id res chain seq x y z
N MET A 1 24.65 7.55 -19.23
CA MET A 1 23.62 6.88 -20.06
C MET A 1 22.31 6.99 -19.30
N THR A 2 21.45 7.93 -19.67
CA THR A 2 20.12 8.08 -19.05
C THR A 2 19.26 6.92 -19.51
N SER A 3 19.20 5.86 -18.70
CA SER A 3 18.16 4.84 -18.87
C SER A 3 16.82 5.54 -18.72
N THR A 4 16.11 5.73 -19.84
CA THR A 4 14.72 6.18 -19.81
C THR A 4 13.94 5.08 -19.13
N ALA A 5 13.52 5.31 -17.87
CA ALA A 5 12.70 4.36 -17.14
C ALA A 5 11.51 3.93 -18.02
N PRO A 6 11.09 2.66 -17.96
CA PRO A 6 10.02 2.15 -18.81
C PRO A 6 8.74 3.00 -18.64
N LEU A 7 8.02 3.20 -19.74
CA LEU A 7 6.79 3.99 -19.76
C LEU A 7 5.69 3.24 -18.98
N TYR A 8 5.03 3.92 -18.04
CA TYR A 8 3.79 3.42 -17.46
C TYR A 8 2.63 3.88 -18.37
N PRO A 9 1.91 2.97 -19.05
CA PRO A 9 0.99 3.33 -20.13
C PRO A 9 -0.38 3.82 -19.65
N HIS A 10 -0.66 3.72 -18.34
CA HIS A 10 -1.99 4.01 -17.80
C HIS A 10 -2.06 5.45 -17.26
N ARG A 11 -3.17 6.14 -17.55
CA ARG A 11 -3.46 7.48 -17.03
C ARG A 11 -3.79 7.50 -15.53
N HIS A 12 -4.04 6.35 -14.93
CA HIS A 12 -4.47 6.22 -13.53
C HIS A 12 -3.71 5.09 -12.83
N LEU A 13 -3.69 5.12 -11.50
CA LEU A 13 -3.32 3.99 -10.67
C LEU A 13 -4.47 3.68 -9.72
N LEU A 14 -5.41 2.82 -10.16
CA LEU A 14 -6.64 2.52 -9.43
C LEU A 14 -6.53 1.24 -8.59
N GLY A 15 -5.61 0.35 -8.94
CA GLY A 15 -5.39 -0.95 -8.32
C GLY A 15 -4.12 -1.59 -8.88
N ILE A 16 -3.70 -2.70 -8.29
CA ILE A 16 -2.70 -3.59 -8.90
C ILE A 16 -3.39 -4.53 -9.89
N GLU A 17 -4.65 -4.87 -9.65
CA GLU A 17 -5.43 -5.66 -10.59
C GLU A 17 -5.50 -4.96 -11.95
N GLY A 18 -5.09 -5.67 -13.01
CA GLY A 18 -5.01 -5.14 -14.37
C GLY A 18 -3.65 -4.55 -14.77
N LEU A 19 -2.69 -4.41 -13.84
CA LEU A 19 -1.31 -4.08 -14.19
C LEU A 19 -0.55 -5.30 -14.72
N SER A 20 0.21 -5.12 -15.79
CA SER A 20 1.15 -6.12 -16.27
C SER A 20 2.41 -6.17 -15.40
N HIS A 21 3.19 -7.23 -15.54
CA HIS A 21 4.52 -7.33 -14.90
C HIS A 21 5.40 -6.11 -15.24
N LEU A 22 5.41 -5.71 -16.52
CA LEU A 22 6.19 -4.55 -17.00
C LEU A 22 5.70 -3.23 -16.40
N ASP A 23 4.39 -3.06 -16.18
CA ASP A 23 3.85 -1.86 -15.52
C ASP A 23 4.34 -1.74 -14.07
N ILE A 24 4.36 -2.87 -13.35
CA ILE A 24 4.84 -2.94 -11.97
C ILE A 24 6.35 -2.66 -11.93
N GLU A 25 7.13 -3.29 -12.81
CA GLU A 25 8.58 -3.05 -12.91
C GLU A 25 8.91 -1.60 -13.24
N ALA A 26 8.19 -0.98 -14.19
CA ALA A 26 8.35 0.43 -14.55
C ALA A 26 8.22 1.37 -13.33
N LEU A 27 7.20 1.13 -12.50
CA LEU A 27 6.96 1.91 -11.28
C LEU A 27 8.04 1.64 -10.21
N LEU A 28 8.46 0.39 -10.04
CA LEU A 28 9.49 0.02 -9.07
C LEU A 28 10.87 0.55 -9.46
N GLU A 29 11.25 0.50 -10.74
CA GLU A 29 12.50 1.08 -11.25
C GLU A 29 12.53 2.60 -11.06
N ARG A 30 11.43 3.28 -11.41
CA ARG A 30 11.31 4.72 -11.17
C ARG A 30 11.41 5.06 -9.69
N ALA A 31 10.80 4.26 -8.81
CA ALA A 31 10.88 4.46 -7.36
C ALA A 31 12.30 4.34 -6.82
N GLU A 32 13.13 3.45 -7.38
CA GLU A 32 14.54 3.30 -7.00
C GLU A 32 15.31 4.62 -7.16
N THR A 33 15.03 5.39 -8.23
CA THR A 33 15.66 6.71 -8.45
C THR A 33 15.28 7.71 -7.35
N TYR A 34 14.03 7.65 -6.87
CA TYR A 34 13.53 8.54 -5.81
C TYR A 34 13.96 8.12 -4.40
N VAL A 35 14.38 6.87 -4.19
CA VAL A 35 15.05 6.46 -2.95
C VAL A 35 16.38 7.20 -2.81
N ALA A 36 17.19 7.20 -3.87
CA ALA A 36 18.47 7.91 -3.87
C ALA A 36 18.29 9.42 -3.63
N LEU A 37 17.31 10.04 -4.29
CA LEU A 37 16.99 11.46 -4.08
C LEU A 37 16.52 11.76 -2.65
N SER A 38 15.71 10.89 -2.05
CA SER A 38 15.13 11.11 -0.71
C SER A 38 16.16 11.22 0.40
N ARG A 39 17.38 10.70 0.16
CA ARG A 39 18.52 10.71 1.08
C ARG A 39 19.47 11.90 0.89
N GLN A 40 19.28 12.70 -0.15
CA GLN A 40 20.07 13.91 -0.41
C GLN A 40 19.61 15.10 0.44
N VAL A 41 20.42 16.16 0.52
CA VAL A 41 20.00 17.42 1.17
C VAL A 41 18.94 18.12 0.32
N GLU A 42 19.23 18.27 -0.97
CA GLU A 42 18.25 18.76 -1.95
C GLU A 42 17.38 17.59 -2.41
N LYS A 43 16.08 17.69 -2.12
CA LYS A 43 15.10 16.63 -2.36
C LYS A 43 14.02 17.04 -3.36
N LYS A 44 14.08 18.28 -3.85
CA LYS A 44 13.09 18.83 -4.78
C LYS A 44 13.54 18.65 -6.22
N THR A 45 12.55 18.41 -7.06
CA THR A 45 12.64 18.36 -8.52
C THR A 45 11.53 19.25 -9.09
N ALA A 46 11.55 19.46 -10.40
CA ALA A 46 10.57 20.31 -11.09
C ALA A 46 9.57 19.51 -11.95
N THR A 47 9.47 18.20 -11.76
CA THR A 47 8.64 17.29 -12.58
C THR A 47 7.17 17.72 -12.63
N LEU A 48 6.63 18.20 -11.51
CA LEU A 48 5.25 18.66 -11.37
C LEU A 48 5.16 20.18 -11.17
N ARG A 49 6.18 20.94 -11.59
CA ARG A 49 6.16 22.40 -11.46
C ARG A 49 4.95 23.00 -12.17
N GLY A 50 4.15 23.78 -11.45
CA GLY A 50 2.93 24.39 -11.96
C GLY A 50 1.75 23.43 -12.14
N ARG A 51 1.87 22.19 -11.61
CA ARG A 51 0.79 21.20 -11.58
C ARG A 51 0.12 21.17 -10.22
N THR A 52 -1.18 20.93 -10.20
CA THR A 52 -1.98 20.85 -8.98
C THR A 52 -2.24 19.41 -8.57
N GLN A 53 -1.88 19.05 -7.34
CA GLN A 53 -2.22 17.78 -6.70
C GLN A 53 -3.24 18.02 -5.58
N ILE A 54 -4.38 17.32 -5.62
CA ILE A 54 -5.36 17.34 -4.53
C ILE A 54 -5.41 15.98 -3.84
N ASN A 55 -5.16 15.99 -2.53
CA ASN A 55 -5.34 14.83 -1.66
C ASN A 55 -6.76 14.87 -1.07
N LEU A 56 -7.61 13.93 -1.50
CA LEU A 56 -9.01 13.81 -1.11
C LEU A 56 -9.20 12.57 -0.23
N PHE A 57 -9.23 12.76 1.08
CA PHE A 57 -9.30 11.67 2.07
C PHE A 57 -10.65 11.71 2.79
N PHE A 58 -11.52 10.74 2.45
CA PHE A 58 -12.83 10.54 3.09
C PHE A 58 -12.76 9.68 4.35
N GLU A 59 -11.67 8.94 4.54
CA GLU A 59 -11.36 8.23 5.77
C GLU A 59 -9.98 8.68 6.31
N PRO A 60 -9.81 8.77 7.66
CA PRO A 60 -8.57 9.25 8.25
C PRO A 60 -7.35 8.39 7.87
N SER A 61 -6.26 9.05 7.49
CA SER A 61 -4.98 8.37 7.26
C SER A 61 -3.78 9.33 7.26
N THR A 62 -3.20 9.55 8.43
CA THR A 62 -2.04 10.44 8.62
C THR A 62 -0.85 10.05 7.76
N ARG A 63 -0.44 8.76 7.78
CA ARG A 63 0.80 8.33 7.09
C ARG A 63 0.68 8.38 5.57
N THR A 64 -0.40 7.84 5.00
CA THR A 64 -0.60 7.87 3.54
C THR A 64 -0.79 9.30 3.03
N GLN A 65 -1.55 10.15 3.74
CA GLN A 65 -1.74 11.55 3.33
C GLN A 65 -0.44 12.34 3.39
N ALA A 66 0.28 12.29 4.51
CA ALA A 66 1.52 13.05 4.71
C ALA A 66 2.62 12.64 3.71
N SER A 67 2.69 11.36 3.36
CA SER A 67 3.67 10.87 2.38
C SER A 67 3.32 11.25 0.94
N PHE A 68 2.04 11.28 0.55
CA PHE A 68 1.62 11.84 -0.75
C PHE A 68 1.82 13.35 -0.81
N GLU A 69 1.54 14.06 0.28
CA GLU A 69 1.81 15.50 0.37
C GLU A 69 3.31 15.80 0.20
N LEU A 70 4.16 15.05 0.91
CA LEU A 70 5.60 15.20 0.81
C LEU A 70 6.11 14.82 -0.59
N ALA A 71 5.57 13.77 -1.20
CA ALA A 71 5.92 13.36 -2.55
C ALA A 71 5.59 14.47 -3.58
N GLY A 72 4.37 15.01 -3.56
CA GLY A 72 3.96 16.10 -4.45
C GLY A 72 4.82 17.35 -4.28
N LYS A 73 5.05 17.78 -3.04
CA LYS A 73 5.90 18.94 -2.73
C LYS A 73 7.35 18.76 -3.19
N ARG A 74 7.89 17.54 -3.12
CA ARG A 74 9.22 17.21 -3.63
C ARG A 74 9.29 17.16 -5.16
N LEU A 75 8.19 16.88 -5.84
CA LEU A 75 8.12 16.96 -7.29
C LEU A 75 7.82 18.37 -7.81
N GLY A 76 7.58 19.34 -6.91
CA GLY A 76 7.31 20.73 -7.27
C GLY A 76 5.83 21.05 -7.52
N ALA A 77 4.92 20.15 -7.16
CA ALA A 77 3.47 20.36 -7.29
C ALA A 77 2.93 21.35 -6.24
N ASP A 78 1.86 22.06 -6.61
CA ASP A 78 0.99 22.77 -5.68
C ASP A 78 0.03 21.77 -5.04
N VAL A 79 0.29 21.42 -3.78
CA VAL A 79 -0.45 20.37 -3.06
C VAL A 79 -1.55 20.96 -2.17
N MET A 80 -2.79 20.50 -2.37
CA MET A 80 -3.93 20.81 -1.51
C MET A 80 -4.43 19.56 -0.79
N ASN A 81 -4.68 19.67 0.52
CA ASN A 81 -5.31 18.63 1.32
C ASN A 81 -6.77 18.98 1.60
N MET A 82 -7.70 18.12 1.17
CA MET A 82 -9.12 18.26 1.45
C MET A 82 -9.55 17.19 2.46
N SER A 83 -9.89 17.62 3.67
CA SER A 83 -10.55 16.77 4.66
C SER A 83 -12.06 16.83 4.46
N VAL A 84 -12.64 15.72 4.02
CA VAL A 84 -14.07 15.65 3.70
C VAL A 84 -14.93 15.53 4.96
N GLY A 85 -14.34 15.06 6.08
CA GLY A 85 -15.02 15.01 7.39
C GLY A 85 -15.43 16.38 7.94
N SER A 86 -14.87 17.46 7.41
CA SER A 86 -15.19 18.86 7.74
C SER A 86 -15.91 19.63 6.62
N SER A 87 -16.15 19.02 5.45
CA SER A 87 -16.62 19.72 4.24
C SER A 87 -18.06 19.36 3.84
N SER A 88 -18.48 19.94 2.71
CA SER A 88 -19.81 19.89 2.07
C SER A 88 -20.45 18.51 1.91
N VAL A 89 -19.71 17.40 2.02
CA VAL A 89 -20.30 16.05 2.04
C VAL A 89 -21.20 15.83 3.26
N LYS A 90 -20.96 16.54 4.38
CA LYS A 90 -21.91 16.59 5.50
C LYS A 90 -23.27 17.22 5.14
N LYS A 91 -23.33 18.00 4.05
CA LYS A 91 -24.56 18.59 3.53
C LYS A 91 -25.28 17.68 2.52
N GLY A 92 -24.88 16.40 2.41
CA GLY A 92 -25.52 15.42 1.53
C GLY A 92 -25.04 15.45 0.07
N GLU A 93 -23.90 16.10 -0.20
CA GLU A 93 -23.30 16.13 -1.54
C GLU A 93 -22.88 14.72 -1.99
N THR A 94 -23.26 14.30 -3.19
CA THR A 94 -22.90 12.98 -3.70
C THR A 94 -21.44 12.94 -4.14
N LEU A 95 -20.87 11.74 -4.27
CA LEU A 95 -19.52 11.57 -4.83
C LEU A 95 -19.41 12.14 -6.25
N ILE A 96 -20.50 12.13 -7.01
CA ILE A 96 -20.57 12.68 -8.37
C ILE A 96 -20.53 14.20 -8.35
N ASP A 97 -21.26 14.84 -7.42
CA ASP A 97 -21.25 16.30 -7.26
C ASP A 97 -19.86 16.77 -6.82
N THR A 98 -19.24 16.06 -5.88
CA THR A 98 -17.84 16.31 -5.48
C THR A 98 -16.90 16.17 -6.69
N ALA A 99 -17.11 15.16 -7.54
CA ALA A 99 -16.31 14.98 -8.77
C ALA A 99 -16.48 16.17 -9.73
N ALA A 100 -17.71 16.65 -9.93
CA ALA A 100 -18.01 17.78 -10.80
C ALA A 100 -17.36 19.07 -10.29
N THR A 101 -17.48 19.34 -8.98
CA THR A 101 -16.84 20.48 -8.31
C THR A 101 -15.31 20.42 -8.46
N LEU A 102 -14.71 19.25 -8.22
CA LEU A 102 -13.27 19.07 -8.39
C LEU A 102 -12.85 19.22 -9.85
N ASN A 103 -13.61 18.66 -10.80
CA ASN A 103 -13.27 18.77 -12.22
C ASN A 103 -13.32 20.22 -12.70
N ALA A 104 -14.25 21.03 -12.18
CA ALA A 104 -14.32 22.46 -12.48
C ALA A 104 -13.10 23.24 -11.99
N MET A 105 -12.42 22.77 -10.93
CA MET A 105 -11.16 23.34 -10.45
C MET A 105 -9.95 22.96 -11.33
N ARG A 106 -10.11 22.03 -12.28
CA ARG A 106 -9.07 21.52 -13.19
C ARG A 106 -7.78 21.09 -12.47
N PRO A 107 -7.84 20.17 -11.49
CA PRO A 107 -6.63 19.58 -10.93
C PRO A 107 -5.87 18.78 -12.00
N ASP A 108 -4.57 18.58 -11.81
CA ASP A 108 -3.80 17.67 -12.66
C ASP A 108 -3.80 16.25 -12.09
N ILE A 109 -3.75 16.12 -10.75
CA ILE A 109 -3.73 14.82 -10.06
C ILE A 109 -4.66 14.83 -8.85
N LEU A 110 -5.48 13.78 -8.73
CA LEU A 110 -6.25 13.47 -7.52
C LEU A 110 -5.69 12.22 -6.83
N VAL A 111 -5.37 12.35 -5.55
CA VAL A 111 -5.04 11.22 -4.67
C VAL A 111 -6.25 10.97 -3.78
N VAL A 112 -6.91 9.84 -3.96
CA VAL A 112 -8.21 9.58 -3.33
C VAL A 112 -8.13 8.41 -2.36
N ARG A 113 -8.64 8.61 -1.15
CA ARG A 113 -8.88 7.53 -0.19
C ARG A 113 -10.34 7.52 0.23
N HIS A 114 -11.03 6.40 0.05
CA HIS A 114 -12.48 6.30 0.25
C HIS A 114 -12.88 5.05 1.06
N HIS A 115 -13.96 5.13 1.83
CA HIS A 115 -14.42 4.00 2.66
C HIS A 115 -15.15 2.91 1.84
N ALA A 116 -15.83 3.29 0.76
CA ALA A 116 -16.51 2.37 -0.16
C ALA A 116 -15.57 1.87 -1.26
N ALA A 117 -15.58 0.56 -1.49
CA ALA A 117 -14.90 -0.09 -2.62
C ALA A 117 -15.48 0.42 -3.96
N GLY A 118 -14.63 0.63 -4.96
CA GLY A 118 -15.04 1.08 -6.29
C GLY A 118 -15.30 2.59 -6.42
N ALA A 119 -15.36 3.33 -5.31
CA ALA A 119 -15.58 4.78 -5.34
C ALA A 119 -14.48 5.54 -6.10
N VAL A 120 -13.23 5.11 -5.95
CA VAL A 120 -12.09 5.72 -6.68
C VAL A 120 -12.21 5.47 -8.18
N ASN A 121 -12.67 4.28 -8.59
CA ASN A 121 -12.95 3.95 -9.99
C ASN A 121 -14.10 4.80 -10.56
N LEU A 122 -15.14 5.06 -9.77
CA LEU A 122 -16.24 5.93 -10.20
C LEU A 122 -15.74 7.37 -10.42
N LEU A 123 -14.95 7.90 -9.49
CA LEU A 123 -14.34 9.23 -9.61
C LEU A 123 -13.46 9.34 -10.86
N ALA A 124 -12.60 8.35 -11.12
CA ALA A 124 -11.71 8.36 -12.28
C ALA A 124 -12.44 8.45 -13.63
N ARG A 125 -13.69 7.96 -13.71
CA ARG A 125 -14.53 8.07 -14.92
C ARG A 125 -15.21 9.44 -15.07
N LYS A 126 -15.15 10.30 -14.04
CA LYS A 126 -15.88 11.57 -13.98
C LYS A 126 -14.97 12.79 -14.00
N VAL A 127 -13.65 12.60 -14.02
CA VAL A 127 -12.66 13.68 -13.98
C VAL A 127 -11.64 13.59 -15.11
N ASP A 128 -11.17 14.75 -15.54
CA ASP A 128 -10.21 14.92 -16.64
C ASP A 128 -8.73 14.85 -16.18
N CYS A 129 -8.50 14.71 -14.89
CA CYS A 129 -7.19 14.56 -14.27
C CYS A 129 -6.76 13.09 -14.08
N SER A 130 -5.50 12.87 -13.69
CA SER A 130 -5.01 11.55 -13.28
C SER A 130 -5.46 11.21 -11.85
N VAL A 131 -5.88 9.97 -11.60
CA VAL A 131 -6.38 9.53 -10.29
C VAL A 131 -5.50 8.42 -9.71
N VAL A 132 -5.14 8.57 -8.42
CA VAL A 132 -4.40 7.59 -7.63
C VAL A 132 -5.28 7.07 -6.50
N ASN A 133 -5.42 5.74 -6.41
CA ASN A 133 -6.05 5.07 -5.29
C ASN A 133 -5.08 5.00 -4.10
N ALA A 134 -5.34 5.81 -3.07
CA ALA A 134 -4.68 5.78 -1.77
C ALA A 134 -5.39 4.87 -0.75
N GLY A 135 -6.34 4.06 -1.23
CA GLY A 135 -7.07 3.05 -0.49
C GLY A 135 -8.59 3.17 -0.71
N ASP A 136 -9.25 2.09 -1.10
CA ASP A 136 -10.72 2.03 -1.17
C ASP A 136 -11.32 0.81 -0.45
N GLY A 137 -12.10 1.04 0.61
CA GLY A 137 -12.78 -0.01 1.36
C GLY A 137 -11.88 -1.17 1.81
N ALA A 138 -12.25 -2.41 1.47
CA ALA A 138 -11.40 -3.60 1.61
C ALA A 138 -10.85 -4.07 0.25
N HIS A 139 -10.93 -3.23 -0.78
CA HIS A 139 -10.59 -3.58 -2.15
C HIS A 139 -9.08 -3.46 -2.38
N GLU A 140 -8.53 -2.26 -2.63
CA GLU A 140 -7.11 -2.15 -2.95
C GLU A 140 -6.40 -0.97 -2.27
N HIS A 141 -5.07 -1.09 -2.16
CA HIS A 141 -4.15 0.00 -1.83
C HIS A 141 -2.85 -0.16 -2.64
N PRO A 142 -2.85 0.20 -3.93
CA PRO A 142 -1.77 -0.14 -4.86
C PRO A 142 -0.40 0.42 -4.44
N THR A 143 -0.36 1.67 -3.96
CA THR A 143 0.91 2.28 -3.52
C THR A 143 1.50 1.64 -2.25
N GLN A 144 0.70 0.96 -1.44
CA GLN A 144 1.19 0.18 -0.30
C GLN A 144 1.82 -1.14 -0.78
N ALA A 145 1.19 -1.84 -1.74
CA ALA A 145 1.80 -3.06 -2.29
C ALA A 145 3.10 -2.75 -3.05
N LEU A 146 3.15 -1.64 -3.80
CA LEU A 146 4.36 -1.21 -4.51
C LEU A 146 5.52 -0.87 -3.54
N LEU A 147 5.24 -0.16 -2.44
CA LEU A 147 6.28 0.15 -1.45
C LEU A 147 6.74 -1.10 -0.69
N ASP A 148 5.84 -2.05 -0.47
CA ASP A 148 6.17 -3.33 0.15
C ASP A 148 7.12 -4.12 -0.76
N ALA A 149 6.79 -4.24 -2.05
CA ALA A 149 7.66 -4.89 -3.04
C ALA A 149 9.00 -4.20 -3.22
N LEU A 150 9.03 -2.86 -3.27
CA LEU A 150 10.30 -2.13 -3.33
C LEU A 150 11.17 -2.45 -2.13
N THR A 151 10.59 -2.47 -0.93
CA THR A 151 11.30 -2.81 0.31
C THR A 151 11.87 -4.22 0.26
N ILE A 152 11.09 -5.21 -0.20
CA ILE A 152 11.55 -6.60 -0.37
C ILE A 152 12.69 -6.66 -1.39
N ARG A 153 12.51 -6.09 -2.59
CA ARG A 153 13.49 -6.13 -3.67
C ARG A 153 14.83 -5.54 -3.25
N ARG A 154 14.83 -4.44 -2.51
CA ARG A 154 16.07 -3.81 -2.01
C ARG A 154 16.84 -4.67 -1.01
N ASN A 155 16.13 -5.45 -0.19
CA ASN A 155 16.74 -6.23 0.88
C ASN A 155 17.08 -7.67 0.47
N LYS A 156 16.32 -8.26 -0.45
CA LYS A 156 16.50 -9.65 -0.94
C LYS A 156 17.06 -9.73 -2.37
N GLY A 157 17.24 -8.59 -3.04
CA GLY A 157 17.73 -8.48 -4.42
C GLY A 157 16.68 -8.78 -5.49
N ARG A 158 15.76 -9.72 -5.23
CA ARG A 158 14.65 -10.10 -6.12
C ARG A 158 13.42 -10.56 -5.33
N ILE A 159 12.26 -10.59 -5.98
CA ILE A 159 11.00 -11.09 -5.40
C ILE A 159 10.69 -12.51 -5.90
N ALA A 160 11.02 -12.81 -7.16
CA ALA A 160 10.78 -14.12 -7.76
C ALA A 160 11.46 -15.25 -6.97
N GLY A 161 10.67 -16.26 -6.62
CA GLY A 161 11.11 -17.44 -5.87
C GLY A 161 11.11 -17.28 -4.34
N LEU A 162 10.88 -16.07 -3.81
CA LEU A 162 10.71 -15.89 -2.37
C LEU A 162 9.37 -16.47 -1.89
N THR A 163 9.35 -16.92 -0.65
CA THR A 163 8.12 -17.25 0.08
C THR A 163 7.78 -16.09 1.02
N VAL A 164 6.59 -15.49 0.82
CA VAL A 164 6.09 -14.36 1.61
C VAL A 164 4.87 -14.79 2.39
N ALA A 165 4.93 -14.72 3.72
CA ALA A 165 3.77 -14.94 4.58
C ALA A 165 3.08 -13.62 4.88
N ILE A 166 1.76 -13.55 4.66
CA ILE A 166 0.90 -12.45 5.07
C ILE A 166 0.01 -12.94 6.20
N CYS A 167 0.13 -12.32 7.37
CA CYS A 167 -0.42 -12.84 8.61
C CYS A 167 -1.43 -11.87 9.23
N GLY A 168 -2.64 -12.34 9.52
CA GLY A 168 -3.62 -11.61 10.34
C GLY A 168 -4.99 -11.45 9.72
N ASP A 169 -5.59 -10.25 9.79
CA ASP A 169 -6.93 -9.99 9.25
C ASP A 169 -6.90 -9.89 7.71
N ILE A 170 -7.12 -11.00 7.01
CA ILE A 170 -7.12 -11.03 5.54
C ILE A 170 -8.45 -10.53 4.98
N VAL A 171 -9.57 -10.87 5.64
CA VAL A 171 -10.94 -10.52 5.20
C VAL A 171 -11.11 -9.01 4.99
N HIS A 172 -10.59 -8.19 5.89
CA HIS A 172 -10.80 -6.73 5.84
C HIS A 172 -9.59 -5.95 5.31
N SER A 173 -8.53 -6.63 4.87
CA SER A 173 -7.28 -5.99 4.50
C SER A 173 -7.11 -5.80 3.00
N ARG A 174 -7.37 -4.58 2.56
CA ARG A 174 -6.98 -4.10 1.21
C ARG A 174 -5.47 -4.24 0.94
N VAL A 175 -4.65 -4.18 1.99
CA VAL A 175 -3.19 -4.35 1.88
C VAL A 175 -2.83 -5.80 1.58
N ALA A 176 -3.52 -6.76 2.22
CA ALA A 176 -3.34 -8.18 1.92
C ALA A 176 -3.72 -8.46 0.47
N ARG A 177 -4.90 -8.01 0.03
CA ARG A 177 -5.38 -8.21 -1.35
C ARG A 177 -4.40 -7.66 -2.38
N SER A 178 -4.00 -6.39 -2.28
CA SER A 178 -3.05 -5.81 -3.26
C SER A 178 -1.68 -6.49 -3.23
N ASN A 179 -1.19 -6.92 -2.06
CA ASN A 179 0.09 -7.65 -1.98
C ASN A 179 0.00 -9.06 -2.57
N ILE A 180 -1.10 -9.80 -2.37
CA ILE A 180 -1.29 -11.11 -3.00
C ILE A 180 -1.19 -10.98 -4.53
N ILE A 181 -1.89 -10.01 -5.11
CA ILE A 181 -1.89 -9.80 -6.56
C ILE A 181 -0.49 -9.40 -7.04
N LEU A 182 0.13 -8.41 -6.38
CA LEU A 182 1.42 -7.87 -6.80
C LEU A 182 2.56 -8.88 -6.66
N LEU A 183 2.67 -9.53 -5.50
CA LEU A 183 3.78 -10.43 -5.21
C LEU A 183 3.70 -11.71 -6.07
N SER A 184 2.49 -12.22 -6.31
CA SER A 184 2.28 -13.34 -7.23
C SER A 184 2.66 -12.96 -8.66
N ALA A 185 2.30 -11.75 -9.13
CA ALA A 185 2.69 -11.25 -10.46
C ALA A 185 4.22 -11.06 -10.61
N LEU A 186 4.94 -10.91 -9.49
CA LEU A 186 6.40 -10.84 -9.44
C LEU A 186 7.07 -12.20 -9.13
N GLY A 187 6.29 -13.29 -9.10
CA GLY A 187 6.79 -14.66 -8.98
C GLY A 187 7.12 -15.11 -7.56
N ALA A 188 6.63 -14.43 -6.52
CA ALA A 188 6.72 -14.92 -5.16
C ALA A 188 5.64 -15.99 -4.87
N LYS A 189 5.94 -16.89 -3.92
CA LYS A 189 4.96 -17.80 -3.34
C LYS A 189 4.33 -17.13 -2.13
N VAL A 190 3.03 -16.88 -2.18
CA VAL A 190 2.32 -16.20 -1.09
C VAL A 190 1.63 -17.21 -0.19
N ARG A 191 1.93 -17.13 1.11
CA ARG A 191 1.23 -17.85 2.17
C ARG A 191 0.34 -16.89 2.95
N LEU A 192 -0.88 -17.31 3.24
CA LEU A 192 -1.78 -16.60 4.14
C LEU A 192 -1.85 -17.34 5.46
N ILE A 193 -1.62 -16.63 6.56
CA ILE A 193 -1.66 -17.22 7.89
C ILE A 193 -2.65 -16.47 8.78
N ALA A 194 -3.78 -17.11 9.07
CA ALA A 194 -4.85 -16.48 9.84
C ALA A 194 -5.81 -17.53 10.41
N PRO A 195 -6.54 -17.21 11.50
CA PRO A 195 -7.66 -18.05 11.93
C PRO A 195 -8.74 -18.10 10.84
N SER A 196 -9.53 -19.18 10.79
CA SER A 196 -10.58 -19.36 9.78
C SER A 196 -11.58 -18.20 9.72
N THR A 197 -11.81 -17.52 10.84
CA THR A 197 -12.69 -16.34 10.95
C THR A 197 -12.15 -15.11 10.23
N LEU A 198 -10.85 -15.04 9.99
CA LEU A 198 -10.15 -13.92 9.35
C LEU A 198 -9.64 -14.26 7.94
N LEU A 199 -10.08 -15.39 7.38
CA LEU A 199 -9.79 -15.80 6.00
C LEU A 199 -11.04 -15.64 5.12
N PRO A 200 -10.93 -14.95 3.97
CA PRO A 200 -12.05 -14.86 3.05
C PRO A 200 -12.32 -16.20 2.37
N THR A 201 -13.59 -16.50 2.15
CA THR A 201 -14.02 -17.76 1.53
C THR A 201 -13.44 -17.92 0.12
N GLY A 202 -12.69 -19.00 -0.10
CA GLY A 202 -12.13 -19.35 -1.40
C GLY A 202 -10.94 -18.47 -1.82
N VAL A 203 -10.24 -17.86 -0.87
CA VAL A 203 -9.01 -17.09 -1.10
C VAL A 203 -7.92 -17.91 -1.80
N GLU A 204 -7.94 -19.24 -1.62
CA GLU A 204 -7.06 -20.20 -2.30
C GLU A 204 -7.14 -20.08 -3.83
N ARG A 205 -8.27 -19.62 -4.38
CA ARG A 205 -8.44 -19.36 -5.83
C ARG A 205 -7.53 -18.27 -6.37
N MET A 206 -6.91 -17.46 -5.50
CA MET A 206 -5.91 -16.47 -5.86
C MET A 206 -4.49 -17.08 -6.01
N GLY A 207 -4.35 -18.41 -5.93
CA GLY A 207 -3.06 -19.09 -6.10
C GLY A 207 -2.16 -19.05 -4.85
N VAL A 208 -2.76 -18.85 -3.68
CA VAL A 208 -2.06 -18.74 -2.38
C VAL A 208 -2.18 -20.02 -1.57
N GLU A 209 -1.19 -20.29 -0.72
CA GLU A 209 -1.26 -21.36 0.27
C GLU A 209 -1.85 -20.83 1.59
N VAL A 210 -2.81 -21.55 2.19
CA VAL A 210 -3.49 -21.08 3.40
C VAL A 210 -3.11 -21.94 4.60
N PHE A 211 -2.63 -21.29 5.65
CA PHE A 211 -2.26 -21.88 6.92
C PHE A 211 -3.12 -21.32 8.04
N ARG A 212 -3.63 -22.22 8.89
CA ARG A 212 -4.40 -21.88 10.10
C ARG A 212 -3.57 -22.01 11.38
N ASP A 213 -2.30 -22.38 11.23
CA ASP A 213 -1.32 -22.53 12.28
C ASP A 213 -0.12 -21.62 11.94
N MET A 214 0.17 -20.67 12.82
CA MET A 214 1.24 -19.69 12.63
C MET A 214 2.61 -20.35 12.56
N ARG A 215 2.86 -21.38 13.36
CA ARG A 215 4.18 -22.04 13.39
C ARG A 215 4.44 -22.73 12.06
N LYS A 216 3.48 -23.55 11.59
CA LYS A 216 3.59 -24.27 10.31
C LYS A 216 3.67 -23.32 9.12
N GLY A 217 2.86 -22.27 9.10
CA GLY A 217 2.85 -21.33 7.99
C GLY A 217 4.15 -20.55 7.84
N LEU A 218 4.86 -20.29 8.95
CA LEU A 218 6.13 -19.57 8.97
C LEU A 218 7.34 -20.41 8.56
N GLU A 219 7.24 -21.74 8.52
CA GLU A 219 8.38 -22.62 8.23
C GLU A 219 9.08 -22.25 6.90
N GLY A 220 10.33 -21.78 7.00
CA GLY A 220 11.16 -21.44 5.84
C GLY A 220 10.71 -20.20 5.05
N VAL A 221 9.89 -19.32 5.62
CA VAL A 221 9.43 -18.08 4.99
C VAL A 221 10.57 -17.04 4.92
N ASP A 222 10.70 -16.35 3.78
CA ASP A 222 11.72 -15.30 3.57
C ASP A 222 11.27 -13.93 4.09
N ILE A 223 9.98 -13.62 3.97
CA ILE A 223 9.38 -12.35 4.38
C ILE A 223 8.10 -12.61 5.19
N VAL A 224 8.01 -12.05 6.38
CA VAL A 224 6.83 -12.11 7.25
C VAL A 224 6.16 -10.74 7.29
N MET A 225 5.01 -10.61 6.63
CA MET A 225 4.18 -9.41 6.59
C MET A 225 3.04 -9.52 7.61
N MET A 226 3.19 -8.84 8.74
CA MET A 226 2.14 -8.78 9.75
C MET A 226 1.09 -7.72 9.40
N LEU A 227 -0.19 -8.04 9.60
CA LEU A 227 -1.30 -7.12 9.42
C LEU A 227 -1.87 -6.70 10.77
N ARG A 228 -2.33 -5.44 10.82
CA ARG A 228 -3.05 -4.92 11.97
C ARG A 228 -4.38 -5.66 12.15
N LEU A 229 -4.66 -6.13 13.36
CA LEU A 229 -6.00 -6.58 13.73
C LEU A 229 -6.94 -5.37 13.88
N GLN A 230 -7.96 -5.29 13.02
CA GLN A 230 -8.88 -4.15 12.97
C GLN A 230 -10.13 -4.40 13.82
N LEU A 231 -9.95 -4.43 15.14
CA LEU A 231 -11.05 -4.66 16.10
C LEU A 231 -12.22 -3.68 15.89
N GLU A 232 -11.92 -2.46 15.44
CA GLU A 232 -12.93 -1.44 15.14
C GLU A 232 -13.84 -1.74 13.93
N ARG A 233 -13.49 -2.72 13.09
CA ARG A 233 -14.27 -3.11 11.90
C ARG A 233 -15.04 -4.41 12.09
N MET A 234 -14.88 -5.07 13.23
CA MET A 234 -15.43 -6.39 13.50
C MET A 234 -16.83 -6.30 14.09
N ASN A 235 -17.86 -6.62 13.30
CA ASN A 235 -19.21 -6.87 13.80
C ASN A 235 -19.33 -8.35 14.20
N GLY A 236 -18.95 -8.68 15.43
CA GLY A 236 -18.98 -10.03 16.00
C GLY A 236 -17.64 -10.49 16.58
N ALA A 237 -17.63 -11.63 17.25
CA ALA A 237 -16.43 -12.20 17.88
C ALA A 237 -15.59 -13.00 16.87
N PHE A 238 -14.87 -12.33 15.96
CA PHE A 238 -13.96 -13.03 15.04
C PHE A 238 -12.70 -13.55 15.73
N VAL A 239 -12.35 -13.00 16.90
CA VAL A 239 -11.32 -13.53 17.79
C VAL A 239 -11.82 -13.52 19.24
N PRO A 240 -11.42 -14.48 20.10
CA PRO A 240 -11.91 -14.52 21.48
C PRO A 240 -11.35 -13.39 22.36
N SER A 241 -10.06 -13.05 22.20
CA SER A 241 -9.41 -11.91 22.84
C SER A 241 -8.11 -11.53 22.14
N SER A 242 -7.63 -10.30 22.34
CA SER A 242 -6.33 -9.86 21.80
C SER A 242 -5.14 -10.68 22.35
N LYS A 243 -5.22 -11.14 23.61
CA LYS A 243 -4.18 -11.97 24.24
C LYS A 243 -4.12 -13.35 23.60
N GLU A 244 -5.29 -13.96 23.38
CA GLU A 244 -5.37 -15.26 22.73
C GLU A 244 -4.94 -15.18 21.27
N TYR A 245 -5.36 -14.13 20.57
CA TYR A 245 -4.89 -13.84 19.22
C TYR A 245 -3.36 -13.71 19.18
N PHE A 246 -2.75 -12.92 20.08
CA PHE A 246 -1.29 -12.79 20.13
C PHE A 246 -0.59 -14.13 20.40
N ARG A 247 -1.14 -14.95 21.31
CA ARG A 247 -0.58 -16.27 21.63
C ARG A 247 -0.49 -17.16 20.39
N TYR A 248 -1.55 -17.21 19.58
CA TYR A 248 -1.62 -18.13 18.44
C TYR A 248 -1.09 -17.53 17.13
N PHE A 249 -1.38 -16.26 16.84
CA PHE A 249 -1.11 -15.61 15.56
C PHE A 249 -0.24 -14.34 15.67
N GLY A 250 -0.02 -13.82 16.87
CA GLY A 250 0.92 -12.71 17.08
C GLY A 250 2.37 -13.14 16.88
N LEU A 251 3.16 -12.29 16.23
CA LEU A 251 4.56 -12.57 15.92
C LEU A 251 5.47 -12.15 17.10
N ASP A 252 6.10 -13.16 17.71
CA ASP A 252 7.17 -13.04 18.71
C ASP A 252 8.45 -13.68 18.19
N ARG A 253 9.54 -13.63 18.96
CA ARG A 253 10.83 -14.22 18.57
C ARG A 253 10.77 -15.72 18.39
N ASP A 254 10.00 -16.42 19.21
CA ASP A 254 9.87 -17.87 19.16
C ASP A 254 9.23 -18.30 17.82
N LYS A 255 8.11 -17.67 17.44
CA LYS A 255 7.48 -17.93 16.14
C LYS A 255 8.35 -17.47 14.97
N LEU A 256 9.01 -16.32 15.08
CA LEU A 256 9.92 -15.83 14.04
C LEU A 256 11.11 -16.77 13.80
N SER A 257 11.58 -17.48 14.82
CA SER A 257 12.69 -18.44 14.70
C SER A 257 12.40 -19.64 13.79
N LEU A 258 11.13 -19.86 13.43
CA LEU A 258 10.70 -20.90 12.48
C LEU A 258 10.82 -20.45 11.02
N ALA A 259 10.91 -19.14 10.78
CA ALA A 259 11.15 -18.59 9.45
C ALA A 259 12.58 -18.90 8.98
N ALA A 260 12.91 -18.51 7.74
CA ALA A 260 14.27 -18.62 7.24
C ALA A 260 15.25 -17.84 8.18
N PRO A 261 16.51 -18.29 8.35
CA PRO A 261 17.47 -17.63 9.24
C PRO A 261 17.70 -16.14 8.93
N ASP A 262 17.54 -15.74 7.67
CA ASP A 262 17.66 -14.37 7.19
C ASP A 262 16.30 -13.72 6.89
N ALA A 263 15.20 -14.26 7.46
CA ALA A 263 13.87 -13.74 7.23
C ALA A 263 13.73 -12.28 7.69
N LEU A 264 12.93 -11.49 6.98
CA LEU A 264 12.68 -10.09 7.31
C LEU A 264 11.20 -9.86 7.63
N VAL A 265 10.95 -8.89 8.51
CA VAL A 265 9.62 -8.59 9.05
C VAL A 265 9.13 -7.25 8.54
N MET A 266 7.88 -7.22 8.08
CA MET A 266 7.21 -6.04 7.54
C MET A 266 5.86 -5.85 8.21
N HIS A 267 5.39 -4.61 8.27
CA HIS A 267 4.07 -4.26 8.79
C HIS A 267 3.61 -2.91 8.22
N PRO A 268 2.44 -2.82 7.56
CA PRO A 268 1.98 -1.59 6.91
C PRO A 268 1.63 -0.49 7.91
N GLY A 269 1.30 -0.89 9.14
CA GLY A 269 1.01 -0.03 10.30
C GLY A 269 -0.39 0.61 10.25
N PRO A 270 -0.77 1.40 11.27
CA PRO A 270 -0.11 1.47 12.59
C PRO A 270 -0.15 0.09 13.27
N MET A 271 0.80 -0.18 14.16
CA MET A 271 0.92 -1.47 14.85
C MET A 271 0.23 -1.44 16.21
N ASN A 272 -0.47 -2.50 16.56
CA ASN A 272 -0.87 -2.81 17.93
C ASN A 272 0.17 -3.77 18.54
N ARG A 273 1.08 -3.20 19.32
CA ARG A 273 2.10 -3.98 20.03
C ARG A 273 1.44 -4.89 21.07
N GLY A 274 1.87 -6.15 21.12
CA GLY A 274 1.29 -7.17 21.99
C GLY A 274 -0.04 -7.75 21.50
N VAL A 275 -0.45 -7.46 20.26
CA VAL A 275 -1.63 -8.07 19.61
C VAL A 275 -1.23 -8.84 18.36
N GLU A 276 -0.81 -8.16 17.30
CA GLU A 276 -0.27 -8.83 16.10
C GLU A 276 1.25 -8.98 16.13
N ILE A 277 1.97 -8.13 16.86
CA ILE A 277 3.44 -8.14 16.85
C ILE A 277 4.01 -7.75 18.21
N SER A 278 5.06 -8.44 18.64
CA SER A 278 5.81 -8.09 19.85
C SER A 278 6.66 -6.85 19.61
N SER A 279 6.92 -6.07 20.67
CA SER A 279 7.77 -4.88 20.54
C SER A 279 9.20 -5.21 20.11
N GLU A 280 9.70 -6.34 20.60
CA GLU A 280 11.06 -6.81 20.33
C GLU A 280 11.25 -7.19 18.85
N VAL A 281 10.24 -7.80 18.22
CA VAL A 281 10.29 -8.08 16.78
C VAL A 281 10.10 -6.80 15.97
N ALA A 282 9.16 -5.93 16.37
CA ALA A 282 8.86 -4.70 15.65
C ALA A 282 10.05 -3.73 15.56
N ASP A 283 10.90 -3.67 16.59
CA ASP A 283 12.11 -2.84 16.63
C ASP A 283 13.41 -3.66 16.49
N GLY A 284 13.29 -4.95 16.19
CA GLY A 284 14.41 -5.88 16.07
C GLY A 284 15.21 -5.71 14.76
N ALA A 285 16.36 -6.37 14.69
CA ALA A 285 17.27 -6.27 13.55
C ALA A 285 16.67 -6.76 12.22
N GLN A 286 15.68 -7.68 12.27
CA GLN A 286 14.99 -8.21 11.08
C GLN A 286 13.83 -7.30 10.62
N SER A 287 13.53 -6.19 11.32
CA SER A 287 12.39 -5.33 11.03
C SER A 287 12.68 -4.29 9.94
N LEU A 288 11.88 -4.31 8.88
CA LEU A 288 11.89 -3.34 7.78
C LEU A 288 10.82 -2.24 7.93
N ILE A 289 10.09 -2.20 9.04
CA ILE A 289 8.89 -1.36 9.21
C ILE A 289 9.22 0.13 9.06
N ARG A 290 10.40 0.57 9.52
CA ARG A 290 10.87 1.95 9.35
C ARG A 290 11.26 2.24 7.91
N GLU A 291 11.92 1.29 7.24
CA GLU A 291 12.28 1.41 5.83
C GLU A 291 11.04 1.49 4.93
N GLN A 292 9.97 0.73 5.22
CA GLN A 292 8.69 0.83 4.49
C GLN A 292 8.12 2.26 4.47
N VAL A 293 8.30 3.02 5.56
CA VAL A 293 7.84 4.42 5.61
C VAL A 293 8.65 5.29 4.63
N GLU A 294 9.97 5.10 4.57
CA GLU A 294 10.85 5.80 3.61
C GLU A 294 10.50 5.42 2.17
N MET A 295 10.39 4.11 1.88
CA MET A 295 10.03 3.58 0.57
C MET A 295 8.66 4.11 0.10
N GLY A 296 7.75 4.31 1.04
CA GLY A 296 6.45 4.88 0.77
C GLY A 296 6.50 6.29 0.17
N VAL A 297 7.48 7.12 0.50
CA VAL A 297 7.62 8.44 -0.13
C VAL A 297 8.17 8.27 -1.55
N ALA A 298 9.21 7.45 -1.73
CA ALA A 298 9.83 7.21 -3.03
C ALA A 298 8.86 6.60 -4.06
N VAL A 299 8.08 5.59 -3.67
CA VAL A 299 7.05 5.00 -4.53
C VAL A 299 5.96 6.00 -4.90
N ARG A 300 5.52 6.84 -3.96
CA ARG A 300 4.50 7.85 -4.25
C ARG A 300 5.05 8.93 -5.20
N MET A 301 6.32 9.31 -5.06
CA MET A 301 6.98 10.17 -6.05
C MET A 301 7.02 9.51 -7.43
N ALA A 302 7.42 8.24 -7.52
CA ALA A 302 7.45 7.51 -8.78
C ALA A 302 6.09 7.40 -9.45
N VAL A 303 5.04 7.12 -8.69
CA VAL A 303 3.67 7.07 -9.21
C VAL A 303 3.24 8.43 -9.74
N LEU A 304 3.45 9.50 -8.98
CA LEU A 304 3.08 10.85 -9.40
C LEU A 304 3.85 11.28 -10.66
N ASP A 305 5.14 10.98 -10.74
CA ASP A 305 5.98 11.23 -11.92
C ASP A 305 5.54 10.39 -13.14
N ALA A 306 5.24 9.10 -12.95
CA ALA A 306 4.72 8.24 -14.02
C ALA A 306 3.39 8.77 -14.58
N LEU A 307 2.50 9.26 -13.73
CA LEU A 307 1.22 9.83 -14.15
C LEU A 307 1.38 11.23 -14.77
N ALA A 308 2.46 11.95 -14.45
CA ALA A 308 2.75 13.27 -15.02
C ALA A 308 2.92 13.21 -16.54
N GLN A 309 3.42 12.09 -17.05
CA GLN A 309 3.64 11.84 -18.49
C GLN A 309 2.34 11.80 -19.31
N HIS A 310 1.19 11.69 -18.64
CA HIS A 310 -0.13 11.69 -19.26
C HIS A 310 -0.85 13.04 -19.15
N LEU A 311 -0.23 14.03 -18.50
CA LEU A 311 -0.84 15.34 -18.31
C LEU A 311 -0.72 16.20 -19.57
N PRO A 312 -1.72 17.06 -19.87
CA PRO A 312 -1.67 17.95 -21.02
C PRO A 312 -0.42 18.85 -20.99
N ASN A 313 0.20 19.08 -22.14
CA ASN A 313 1.41 19.90 -22.31
C ASN A 313 2.67 19.33 -21.60
N GLY A 314 2.73 18.01 -21.42
CA GLY A 314 3.88 17.26 -20.91
C GLY A 314 4.76 16.67 -22.01
#